data_AF-M0LTK6-F1
#
_entry.id   AF-M0LTK6-F1
#
_cell.length_a   1.000
_cell.length_b   1.000
_cell.length_c   1.000
_cell.angle_alpha   90.00
_cell.angle_beta   90.00
_cell.angle_gamma   90.00
#
_symmetry.space_group_name_H-M   'P 1'
#
loop_
_entity.id
_entity.type
_entity.pdbx_description
1 polymer ?
#
loop_
_entity_poly.entity_id
_entity_poly.type
_entity_poly.pdbx_seq_one_letter_code
_entity_poly.pdbx_strand_id
1 'polypeptide(L)' 'MESMADQQFEYRVEPVFLSPTELRNEQYKIQDLLNELAEEGWVYEDTAVVDPSSLLIFFRQPIES' A
#
# COMPACT_ATOMS: atom_id res chain seq x y z
N MET A 1 -19.66 27.45 10.59
CA MET A 1 -18.49 26.85 9.92
C MET A 1 -17.91 25.86 10.89
N GLU A 2 -18.39 24.61 10.83
CA GLU A 2 -17.76 23.51 11.55
C GLU A 2 -16.35 23.35 10.99
N SER A 3 -15.34 23.35 11.85
CA SER A 3 -13.99 22.97 11.45
C SER A 3 -14.07 21.52 11.00
N MET A 4 -13.93 21.27 9.69
CA MET A 4 -13.50 19.95 9.23
C MET A 4 -12.18 19.72 9.94
N ALA A 5 -12.18 18.93 11.00
CA ALA A 5 -10.94 18.46 11.60
C ALA A 5 -10.14 17.87 10.44
N ASP A 6 -8.95 18.41 10.17
CA ASP A 6 -8.06 17.85 9.16
C ASP A 6 -7.82 16.40 9.58
N GLN A 7 -8.51 15.48 8.91
CA GLN A 7 -8.40 14.04 9.17
C GLN A 7 -6.93 13.69 9.00
N GLN A 8 -6.25 13.37 10.10
CA GLN A 8 -4.84 13.00 10.05
C GLN A 8 -4.74 11.55 9.61
N PHE A 9 -3.75 11.26 8.79
CA PHE A 9 -3.47 9.94 8.27
C PHE A 9 -2.05 9.54 8.65
N GLU A 10 -1.90 8.28 9.06
CA GLU A 10 -0.61 7.62 9.10
C GLU A 10 -0.37 6.94 7.75
N TYR A 11 0.88 6.94 7.29
CA TYR A 11 1.30 6.40 6.00
C TYR A 11 2.28 5.26 6.19
N ARG A 12 2.11 4.21 5.38
CA ARG A 12 3.01 3.06 5.28
C ARG A 12 3.38 2.83 3.82
N VAL A 13 4.63 2.46 3.57
CA VAL A 13 5.15 2.23 2.21
C VAL A 13 5.80 0.86 2.18
N GLU A 14 5.35 0.02 1.25
CA GLU A 14 5.88 -1.33 1.07
C GLU A 14 6.55 -1.50 -0.30
N PRO A 15 7.80 -1.98 -0.36
CA PRO A 15 8.47 -2.28 -1.61
C PRO A 15 8.02 -3.64 -2.16
N VAL A 16 7.76 -3.68 -3.47
CA VAL A 16 7.38 -4.89 -4.20
C VAL A 16 8.28 -5.07 -5.41
N PHE A 17 8.79 -6.29 -5.61
CA PHE A 17 9.66 -6.62 -6.73
C PHE A 17 8.94 -7.53 -7.73
N LEU A 18 8.89 -7.10 -8.99
CA LEU A 18 8.38 -7.88 -10.11
C LEU A 18 9.55 -8.62 -10.78
N SER A 19 9.84 -9.82 -10.30
CA SER A 19 10.76 -10.76 -10.94
C SER A 19 10.18 -11.27 -12.27
N PRO A 20 10.84 -11.06 -13.44
CA PRO A 20 10.29 -11.44 -14.75
C PRO A 20 10.03 -12.94 -14.90
N THR A 21 10.81 -13.77 -14.21
CA THR A 21 10.70 -15.24 -14.23
C THR A 21 9.60 -15.78 -13.31
N GLU A 22 9.06 -14.95 -12.42
CA GLU A 22 8.17 -15.38 -11.33
C GLU A 22 6.85 -14.62 -11.30
N LEU A 23 6.48 -13.90 -12.37
CA LEU A 23 5.28 -13.06 -12.45
C LEU A 23 3.99 -13.72 -11.95
N ARG A 24 3.85 -15.06 -12.03
CA ARG A 24 2.71 -15.77 -11.43
C ARG A 24 2.81 -15.87 -9.91
N ASN A 25 3.98 -16.19 -9.35
CA ASN A 25 4.19 -16.32 -7.91
C ASN A 25 4.21 -14.95 -7.22
N GLU A 26 4.80 -13.94 -7.87
CA GLU A 26 4.85 -12.57 -7.35
C GLU A 26 3.46 -11.91 -7.29
N GLN A 27 2.56 -12.23 -8.24
CA GLN A 27 1.17 -11.76 -8.17
C GLN A 27 0.45 -12.22 -6.89
N TYR A 28 0.68 -13.46 -6.45
CA TYR A 28 0.12 -13.96 -5.19
C TYR A 28 0.72 -13.22 -3.99
N LYS A 29 2.04 -12.96 -3.99
CA LYS A 29 2.69 -12.20 -2.91
C LYS A 29 2.16 -10.77 -2.78
N ILE A 30 1.87 -10.10 -3.90
CA ILE A 30 1.26 -8.75 -3.88
C ILE A 30 -0.15 -8.83 -3.32
N GLN A 31 -0.94 -9.81 -3.76
CA GLN A 31 -2.31 -9.97 -3.28
C GLN A 31 -2.34 -10.31 -1.79
N ASP A 32 -1.43 -11.16 -1.32
CA ASP A 32 -1.26 -11.50 0.09
C ASP A 32 -0.89 -10.26 0.90
N LEU A 33 0.06 -9.44 0.43
CA LEU A 33 0.43 -8.17 1.06
C LEU A 33 -0.77 -7.21 1.16
N LEU A 34 -1.51 -7.04 0.07
CA LEU A 34 -2.69 -6.17 0.05
C LEU A 34 -3.77 -6.65 1.03
N ASN A 35 -3.99 -7.96 1.11
CA ASN A 35 -4.96 -8.54 2.03
C ASN A 35 -4.53 -8.41 3.49
N GLU A 36 -3.26 -8.73 3.81
CA GLU A 36 -2.69 -8.61 5.15
C GLU A 36 -2.84 -7.18 5.68
N LEU A 37 -2.46 -6.18 4.87
CA LEU A 37 -2.55 -4.79 5.26
C LEU A 37 -4.00 -4.29 5.36
N ALA A 38 -4.89 -4.79 4.51
CA ALA A 38 -6.32 -4.49 4.63
C ALA A 38 -6.92 -5.07 5.92
N GLU A 39 -6.50 -6.26 6.36
CA GLU A 39 -6.89 -6.86 7.63
C GLU A 39 -6.39 -6.04 8.84
N GLU A 40 -5.22 -5.41 8.70
CA GLU A 40 -4.66 -4.48 9.70
C GLU A 40 -5.34 -3.08 9.68
N GLY A 41 -6.23 -2.81 8.73
CA GLY A 41 -6.95 -1.53 8.62
C GLY A 41 -6.27 -0.48 7.72
N TRP A 42 -5.18 -0.85 7.03
CA TRP A 42 -4.54 0.00 6.03
C TRP A 42 -5.34 0.02 4.73
N VAL A 43 -5.45 1.21 4.13
CA VAL A 43 -6.13 1.41 2.85
C VAL A 43 -5.11 1.78 1.79
N TYR A 44 -5.16 1.08 0.65
CA TYR A 44 -4.36 1.44 -0.53
C TYR A 44 -4.61 2.90 -0.93
N GLU A 45 -3.53 3.65 -1.14
CA GLU A 45 -3.59 5.04 -1.60
C GLU A 45 -3.04 5.20 -3.02
N ASP A 46 -1.79 4.76 -3.26
CA ASP A 46 -1.13 4.95 -4.56
C ASP A 46 0.00 3.92 -4.79
N THR A 47 0.54 3.89 -6.01
CA THR A 47 1.73 3.10 -6.38
C THR A 47 2.71 3.93 -7.19
N ALA A 48 3.99 3.91 -6.81
CA ALA A 48 5.07 4.49 -7.61
C ALA A 48 5.94 3.41 -8.25
N VAL A 49 6.22 3.55 -9.55
CA VAL A 49 7.18 2.71 -10.26
C VAL A 49 8.57 3.30 -10.07
N VAL A 50 9.49 2.53 -9.46
CA VAL A 50 10.89 2.94 -9.30
C VAL A 50 11.72 2.52 -10.50
N ASP A 51 11.52 1.28 -10.94
CA ASP A 51 12.11 0.69 -12.15
C ASP A 51 11.16 -0.39 -12.71
N PRO A 52 11.43 -0.96 -13.90
CA PRO A 52 10.53 -1.95 -14.53
C PRO A 52 10.23 -3.20 -13.68
N SER A 53 11.02 -3.45 -12.64
CA SER A 53 10.92 -4.58 -11.73
C SER A 53 10.68 -4.18 -10.28
N SER A 54 10.46 -2.91 -9.96
CA SER A 54 10.34 -2.43 -8.58
C SER A 54 9.22 -1.40 -8.45
N LEU A 55 8.31 -1.65 -7.50
CA LEU A 55 7.19 -0.80 -7.14
C LEU A 55 7.28 -0.40 -5.67
N LEU A 56 6.78 0.79 -5.33
CA LEU A 56 6.44 1.19 -3.98
C LEU A 56 4.92 1.30 -3.89
N ILE A 57 4.31 0.60 -2.94
CA ILE A 57 2.88 0.66 -2.68
C ILE A 57 2.66 1.50 -1.42
N PHE A 58 1.85 2.54 -1.55
CA PHE A 58 1.51 3.48 -0.49
C PHE A 58 0.17 3.12 0.12
N PHE A 59 0.15 3.06 1.44
CA PHE A 59 -1.05 2.82 2.23
C PHE A 59 -1.23 3.94 3.23
N ARG A 60 -2.48 4.16 3.61
CA ARG A 60 -2.86 5.11 4.65
C ARG A 60 -3.88 4.51 5.60
N GLN A 61 -3.84 4.94 6.86
CA GLN A 61 -4.87 4.67 7.84
C GLN A 61 -5.24 5.95 8.59
N PRO A 62 -6.52 6.18 8.92
CA PRO A 62 -6.91 7.33 9.72
C PRO A 62 -6.33 7.20 11.13
N ILE A 63 -5.76 8.27 11.65
CA ILE A 63 -5.36 8.33 13.06
C ILE A 63 -6.65 8.54 13.88
N GLU A 64 -7.02 7.56 14.70
CA GLU A 64 -8.11 7.75 15.66
C GLU A 64 -7.73 8.85 16.65
N SER A 65 -8.56 9.89 16.74
CA SER A 65 -8.37 11.06 17.61
C SER A 65 -8.88 10.82 19.03
#